data_AF-A0A7C4QT64-F1
#
_entry.id   AF-A0A7C4QT64-F1
#
_cell.length_a   1.000
_cell.length_b   1.000
_cell.length_c   1.000
_cell.angle_alpha   90.00
_cell.angle_beta   90.00
_cell.angle_gamma   90.00
#
_symmetry.space_group_name_H-M   'P 1'
#
loop_
_entity.id
_entity.type
_entity.pdbx_description
1 polymer ?
#
loop_
_entity_poly.entity_id
_entity_poly.type
_entity_poly.pdbx_seq_one_letter_code
_entity_poly.pdbx_strand_id
1 'polypeptide(L)'
;MTARKHRSLPSPSELRAQVLHGVQHASEPITAAALARQLAPRVAVRAPDVSKPLEELVAEGQLFRLPPKSAKASPRYWHSDPYELARADVLGLLQSTEEPFTAKDIAKRLTGPLHFTDRELTPILQACVADGELHALPPARARGAPRYARWNPREFFRRQLLRAVAVSGPLSAAQLKQAVKGVDAAEFASLLAELLEERRLFRYPPGGGHNKERFGGQPPSPDPYLAEWRVPLTRLVDALTAAGVDRQTLGEAFQRLLEQAGLTALPDSRRVRPSPDLVSLMRHIEPAADRGAFVAARDLRRCAAIDKLDFDRAVLELARQGRLMLHRHDFPAGLTAAEREELVTDGSGNYYVGMALRRSTE
;
A
#
# COMPACT_ATOMS: atom_id res chain seq x y z
N MET A 1 37.06 -0.35 -64.60
CA MET A 1 35.92 0.57 -64.41
C MET A 1 34.63 -0.20 -64.63
N THR A 2 34.02 -0.72 -63.57
CA THR A 2 32.71 -1.39 -63.65
C THR A 2 31.63 -0.33 -63.79
N ALA A 3 30.94 -0.30 -64.93
CA ALA A 3 29.81 0.58 -65.17
C ALA A 3 28.76 0.37 -64.07
N ARG A 4 28.53 1.40 -63.25
CA ARG A 4 27.53 1.40 -62.19
C ARG A 4 26.16 1.37 -62.88
N LYS A 5 25.59 0.18 -63.10
CA LYS A 5 24.24 0.01 -63.64
C LYS A 5 23.29 0.84 -62.78
N HIS A 6 22.76 1.93 -63.35
CA HIS A 6 21.69 2.69 -62.72
C HIS A 6 20.50 1.76 -62.57
N ARG A 7 20.21 1.34 -61.33
CA ARG A 7 18.96 0.64 -61.04
C ARG A 7 17.82 1.63 -61.23
N SER A 8 16.84 1.25 -62.05
CA SER A 8 15.59 1.98 -62.23
C SER A 8 14.87 2.12 -60.89
N LEU A 9 14.11 3.20 -60.76
CA LEU A 9 13.20 3.37 -59.62
C LEU A 9 12.16 2.23 -59.63
N PRO A 10 11.78 1.69 -58.45
CA PRO A 10 10.69 0.74 -58.34
C PRO A 10 9.40 1.35 -58.87
N SER A 11 8.49 0.51 -59.35
CA SER A 11 7.16 0.96 -59.73
C SER A 11 6.44 1.60 -58.53
N PRO A 12 5.47 2.52 -58.75
CA PRO A 12 4.75 3.17 -57.65
C PRO A 12 4.13 2.18 -56.65
N SER A 13 3.59 1.07 -57.13
CA SER A 13 3.02 0.00 -56.29
C SER A 13 4.08 -0.74 -55.47
N GLU A 14 5.23 -1.05 -56.06
CA GLU A 14 6.36 -1.68 -55.34
C GLU A 14 6.93 -0.73 -54.28
N LEU A 15 7.09 0.55 -54.61
CA LEU A 15 7.57 1.56 -53.66
C LEU A 15 6.61 1.69 -52.48
N ARG A 16 5.30 1.76 -52.75
CA ARG A 16 4.26 1.81 -51.71
C ARG A 16 4.30 0.59 -50.79
N ALA A 17 4.42 -0.62 -51.34
CA ALA A 17 4.56 -1.84 -50.55
C ALA A 17 5.84 -1.84 -49.69
N GLN A 18 6.96 -1.37 -50.24
CA GLN A 18 8.22 -1.25 -49.52
C GLN A 18 8.14 -0.20 -48.39
N VAL A 19 7.46 0.92 -48.62
CA VAL A 19 7.21 1.96 -47.61
C VAL A 19 6.39 1.40 -46.45
N LEU A 20 5.26 0.75 -46.74
CA LEU A 20 4.41 0.14 -45.71
C LEU A 20 5.19 -0.91 -44.90
N HIS A 21 5.87 -1.83 -45.57
CA HIS A 21 6.69 -2.85 -44.92
C HIS A 21 7.78 -2.21 -44.04
N GLY A 22 8.44 -1.15 -44.51
CA GLY A 22 9.46 -0.44 -43.74
C GLY A 22 8.91 0.21 -42.47
N VAL A 23 7.73 0.82 -42.52
CA VAL A 23 7.08 1.41 -41.33
C VAL A 23 6.56 0.34 -40.36
N GLN A 24 6.07 -0.79 -40.87
CA GLN A 24 5.62 -1.92 -40.06
C GLN A 24 6.75 -2.59 -39.27
N HIS A 25 7.96 -2.62 -39.83
CA HIS A 25 9.13 -3.21 -39.17
C HIS A 25 9.96 -2.19 -38.37
N ALA A 26 9.57 -0.91 -38.37
CA ALA A 26 10.20 0.10 -37.55
C ALA A 26 9.79 -0.05 -36.08
N SER A 27 10.78 -0.14 -35.19
CA SER A 27 10.56 -0.19 -33.74
C SER A 27 10.12 1.16 -33.14
N GLU A 28 10.26 2.25 -33.89
CA GLU A 28 9.89 3.60 -33.50
C GLU A 28 9.27 4.38 -34.68
N PRO A 29 8.49 5.44 -34.42
CA PRO A 29 7.96 6.27 -35.50
C PRO A 29 9.05 6.87 -36.37
N ILE A 30 8.93 6.69 -37.68
CA ILE A 30 9.98 7.00 -38.65
C ILE A 30 9.63 8.23 -39.49
N THR A 31 10.62 9.06 -39.84
CA THR A 31 10.44 10.17 -40.79
C THR A 31 10.61 9.68 -42.23
N ALA A 32 10.01 10.37 -43.21
CA ALA A 32 10.19 10.04 -44.63
C ALA A 32 11.67 10.00 -45.05
N ALA A 33 12.51 10.88 -44.48
CA ALA A 33 13.96 10.89 -44.75
C ALA A 33 14.71 9.71 -44.11
N ALA A 34 14.30 9.27 -42.91
CA ALA A 34 14.87 8.07 -42.31
C ALA A 34 14.44 6.81 -43.07
N LEU A 35 13.16 6.72 -43.46
CA LEU A 35 12.65 5.60 -44.23
C LEU A 35 13.29 5.53 -45.62
N ALA A 36 13.43 6.65 -46.33
CA ALA A 36 14.16 6.70 -47.60
C ALA A 36 15.59 6.17 -47.46
N ARG A 37 16.31 6.51 -46.38
CA ARG A 37 17.65 5.98 -46.11
C ARG A 37 17.66 4.47 -45.85
N GLN A 38 16.64 3.94 -45.17
CA GLN A 38 16.50 2.49 -44.96
C GLN A 38 16.20 1.72 -46.25
N LEU A 39 15.45 2.33 -47.17
CA LEU A 39 15.14 1.77 -48.51
C LEU A 39 16.29 1.95 -49.52
N ALA A 40 17.20 2.90 -49.26
CA ALA A 40 18.28 3.30 -50.17
C ALA A 40 19.44 2.32 -50.45
N PRO A 41 19.74 1.23 -49.69
CA PRO A 41 20.89 0.39 -50.04
C PRO A 41 20.72 -0.32 -51.40
N ARG A 42 19.52 -0.29 -52.00
CA ARG A 42 19.23 -0.95 -53.28
C ARG A 42 18.77 -0.03 -54.42
N VAL A 43 18.29 1.19 -54.12
CA VAL A 43 17.65 2.13 -55.07
C VAL A 43 17.89 3.58 -54.61
N ALA A 44 18.11 4.52 -55.53
CA ALA A 44 18.25 5.95 -55.22
C ALA A 44 16.92 6.64 -54.87
N VAL A 45 16.23 6.18 -53.82
CA VAL A 45 14.97 6.76 -53.32
C VAL A 45 15.27 7.98 -52.44
N ARG A 46 14.61 9.10 -52.71
CA ARG A 46 14.71 10.34 -51.91
C ARG A 46 13.48 10.51 -51.02
N ALA A 47 13.59 11.36 -49.99
CA ALA A 47 12.49 11.65 -49.08
C ALA A 47 11.17 12.09 -49.77
N PRO A 48 11.20 12.94 -50.83
CA PRO A 48 9.98 13.29 -51.57
C PRO A 48 9.28 12.10 -52.22
N ASP A 49 10.05 11.12 -52.73
CA ASP A 49 9.53 9.92 -53.39
C ASP A 49 8.75 9.03 -52.40
N VAL A 50 9.13 9.06 -51.12
CA VAL A 50 8.50 8.30 -50.02
C VAL A 50 7.33 9.06 -49.38
N SER A 51 7.34 10.39 -49.44
CA SER A 51 6.33 11.22 -48.75
C SER A 51 4.93 11.04 -49.33
N LYS A 52 4.79 10.93 -50.66
CA LYS A 52 3.49 10.74 -51.31
C LYS A 52 2.85 9.40 -50.92
N PRO A 53 3.52 8.23 -51.06
CA PRO A 53 2.97 6.97 -50.58
C PRO A 53 2.62 6.94 -49.09
N LEU A 54 3.40 7.62 -48.23
CA LEU A 54 3.10 7.70 -46.80
C LEU A 54 1.78 8.43 -46.52
N GLU A 55 1.54 9.57 -47.15
CA GLU A 55 0.28 10.32 -46.97
C GLU A 55 -0.91 9.57 -47.58
N GLU A 56 -0.73 8.85 -48.69
CA GLU A 56 -1.76 7.94 -49.24
C GLU A 56 -2.11 6.82 -48.24
N LEU A 57 -1.11 6.16 -47.67
CA LEU A 57 -1.31 5.12 -46.65
C LEU A 57 -1.95 5.66 -45.36
N VAL A 58 -1.70 6.92 -45.00
CA VAL A 58 -2.38 7.60 -43.88
C VAL A 58 -3.84 7.90 -44.23
N ALA A 59 -4.12 8.39 -45.43
CA ALA A 59 -5.49 8.67 -45.89
C ALA A 59 -6.34 7.39 -45.97
N GLU A 60 -5.72 6.25 -46.26
CA GLU A 60 -6.35 4.93 -46.25
C GLU A 60 -6.46 4.29 -44.87
N GLY A 61 -5.95 4.93 -43.81
CA GLY A 61 -5.97 4.42 -42.43
C GLY A 61 -5.03 3.24 -42.18
N GLN A 62 -4.06 2.98 -43.07
CA GLN A 62 -3.06 1.92 -42.89
C GLN A 62 -1.86 2.37 -42.03
N LEU A 63 -1.60 3.67 -41.99
CA LEU A 63 -0.56 4.29 -41.17
C LEU A 63 -1.13 5.48 -40.40
N PHE A 64 -0.49 5.80 -39.28
CA PHE A 64 -0.77 6.99 -38.49
C PHE A 64 0.32 8.04 -38.71
N ARG A 65 -0.11 9.28 -38.87
CA ARG A 65 0.79 10.44 -38.94
C ARG A 65 0.92 11.07 -37.56
N LEU A 66 2.13 11.11 -37.04
CA LEU A 66 2.46 11.71 -35.76
C LEU A 66 2.99 13.15 -35.95
N PRO A 67 2.66 14.06 -35.01
CA PRO A 67 3.17 15.41 -35.05
C PRO A 67 4.71 15.43 -34.98
N PRO A 68 5.33 16.43 -35.62
CA PRO A 68 6.77 16.59 -35.59
C PRO A 68 7.24 16.96 -34.18
N LYS A 69 8.45 16.53 -33.78
CA LYS A 69 9.02 16.84 -32.45
C LYS A 69 9.23 18.35 -32.22
N SER A 70 9.26 19.15 -33.28
CA SER A 70 9.38 20.61 -33.24
C SER A 70 8.68 21.22 -34.45
N ALA A 71 8.38 22.52 -34.41
CA ALA A 71 7.72 23.24 -35.52
C ALA A 71 8.49 23.17 -36.85
N LYS A 72 9.79 22.86 -36.83
CA LYS A 72 10.64 22.72 -38.02
C LYS A 72 10.92 21.27 -38.41
N ALA A 73 10.54 20.29 -37.59
CA ALA A 73 10.79 18.88 -37.88
C ALA A 73 9.74 18.32 -38.85
N SER A 74 10.12 17.29 -39.59
CA SER A 74 9.21 16.56 -40.47
C SER A 74 8.25 15.68 -39.65
N PRO A 75 7.02 15.43 -40.14
CA PRO A 75 6.12 14.46 -39.53
C PRO A 75 6.75 13.07 -39.48
N ARG A 76 6.31 12.28 -38.51
CA ARG A 76 6.71 10.89 -38.34
C ARG A 76 5.52 9.99 -38.66
N TYR A 77 5.79 8.77 -39.07
CA TYR A 77 4.78 7.81 -39.48
C TYR A 77 4.97 6.53 -38.67
N TRP A 78 3.86 5.91 -38.30
CA TRP A 78 3.87 4.64 -37.60
C TRP A 78 2.69 3.76 -38.03
N HIS A 79 2.81 2.46 -37.85
CA HIS A 79 1.77 1.50 -38.21
C HIS A 79 0.76 1.27 -37.07
N SER A 80 1.12 1.65 -35.85
CA SER A 80 0.28 1.50 -34.66
C SER A 80 -0.38 2.83 -34.30
N ASP A 81 -1.61 2.76 -33.79
CA ASP A 81 -2.32 3.94 -33.31
C ASP A 81 -1.55 4.55 -32.13
N PRO A 82 -1.03 5.79 -32.26
CA PRO A 82 -0.31 6.44 -31.18
C PRO A 82 -1.18 6.63 -29.93
N TYR A 83 -2.50 6.76 -30.07
CA TYR A 83 -3.40 6.96 -28.93
C TYR A 83 -3.58 5.68 -28.11
N GLU A 84 -3.75 4.52 -28.74
CA GLU A 84 -3.86 3.24 -28.06
C GLU A 84 -2.56 2.86 -27.33
N LEU A 85 -1.41 3.10 -27.97
CA LEU A 85 -0.12 2.89 -27.31
C LEU A 85 0.09 3.82 -26.12
N ALA A 86 -0.24 5.10 -26.27
CA ALA A 86 -0.18 6.05 -25.16
C ALA A 86 -1.09 5.63 -24.01
N ARG A 87 -2.32 5.21 -24.31
CA ARG A 87 -3.29 4.71 -23.33
C ARG A 87 -2.73 3.51 -22.58
N ALA A 88 -2.22 2.51 -23.29
CA ALA A 88 -1.62 1.32 -22.69
C ALA A 88 -0.44 1.68 -21.77
N ASP A 89 0.48 2.55 -22.22
CA ASP A 89 1.64 2.98 -21.43
C ASP A 89 1.21 3.80 -20.19
N VAL A 90 0.21 4.68 -20.33
CA VAL A 90 -0.34 5.48 -19.23
C VAL A 90 -1.00 4.57 -18.18
N LEU A 91 -1.80 3.60 -18.61
CA LEU A 91 -2.45 2.64 -17.72
C LEU A 91 -1.39 1.79 -17.02
N GLY A 92 -0.38 1.29 -17.75
CA GLY A 92 0.73 0.53 -17.15
C GLY A 92 1.51 1.35 -16.11
N LEU A 93 1.82 2.62 -16.41
CA LEU A 93 2.45 3.54 -15.48
C LEU A 93 1.59 3.72 -14.21
N LEU A 94 0.30 4.06 -14.37
CA LEU A 94 -0.60 4.33 -13.25
C LEU A 94 -0.98 3.07 -12.46
N GLN A 95 -0.87 1.87 -13.03
CA GLN A 95 -1.04 0.60 -12.32
C GLN A 95 0.13 0.31 -11.37
N SER A 96 1.34 0.77 -11.73
CA SER A 96 2.57 0.51 -10.97
C SER A 96 2.81 1.49 -9.81
N THR A 97 2.02 2.56 -9.69
CA THR A 97 2.27 3.66 -8.76
C THR A 97 1.07 4.00 -7.90
N GLU A 98 1.29 4.18 -6.60
CA GLU A 98 0.24 4.58 -5.65
C GLU A 98 -0.14 6.07 -5.70
N GLU A 99 0.65 6.88 -6.42
CA GLU A 99 0.50 8.33 -6.40
C GLU A 99 -0.24 8.85 -7.64
N PRO A 100 -1.18 9.80 -7.47
CA PRO A 100 -1.88 10.43 -8.57
C PRO A 100 -0.97 11.44 -9.26
N PHE A 101 -0.97 11.46 -10.60
CA PHE A 101 -0.08 12.31 -11.39
C PHE A 101 -0.83 13.29 -12.27
N THR A 102 -0.26 14.49 -12.48
CA THR A 102 -0.78 15.39 -13.51
C THR A 102 -0.41 14.89 -14.90
N ALA A 103 -1.11 15.34 -15.95
CA ALA A 103 -0.75 15.01 -17.33
C ALA A 103 0.73 15.33 -17.66
N LYS A 104 1.26 16.42 -17.08
CA LYS A 104 2.67 16.81 -17.20
C LYS A 104 3.62 15.83 -16.51
N ASP A 105 3.26 15.32 -15.34
CA ASP A 105 4.09 14.35 -14.62
C ASP A 105 4.08 12.99 -15.31
N ILE A 106 2.93 12.60 -15.87
CA ILE A 106 2.78 11.40 -16.70
C ILE A 106 3.66 11.52 -17.95
N ALA A 107 3.53 12.61 -18.72
CA ALA A 107 4.35 12.88 -19.91
C ALA A 107 5.86 12.75 -19.67
N LYS A 108 6.34 13.19 -18.50
CA LYS A 108 7.76 13.09 -18.12
C LYS A 108 8.22 11.68 -17.76
N ARG A 109 7.30 10.82 -17.30
CA ARG A 109 7.60 9.48 -16.81
C ARG A 109 7.38 8.38 -17.84
N LEU A 110 6.62 8.66 -18.90
CA LEU A 110 6.49 7.73 -20.02
C LEU A 110 7.88 7.55 -20.69
N THR A 111 8.38 6.31 -20.69
CA THR A 111 9.67 5.93 -21.27
C THR A 111 9.56 5.38 -22.69
N GLY A 112 8.37 5.48 -23.30
CA GLY A 112 8.08 4.94 -24.63
C GLY A 112 8.72 5.70 -25.79
N PRO A 113 8.67 5.14 -27.01
CA PRO A 113 9.18 5.78 -28.23
C PRO A 113 8.39 7.04 -28.64
N LEU A 114 7.19 7.20 -28.06
CA LEU A 114 6.35 8.37 -28.23
C LEU A 114 6.59 9.36 -27.09
N HIS A 115 6.91 10.60 -27.46
CA HIS A 115 6.90 11.71 -26.53
C HIS A 115 5.61 12.48 -26.74
N PHE A 116 4.80 12.54 -25.69
CA PHE A 116 3.59 13.34 -25.66
C PHE A 116 3.81 14.57 -24.78
N THR A 117 3.25 15.69 -25.20
CA THR A 117 3.07 16.86 -24.35
C THR A 117 1.90 16.62 -23.38
N ASP A 118 1.84 17.42 -22.31
CA ASP A 118 0.70 17.40 -21.39
C ASP A 118 -0.63 17.74 -22.10
N ARG A 119 -0.58 18.63 -23.10
CA ARG A 119 -1.74 18.98 -23.94
C ARG A 119 -2.24 17.80 -24.78
N GLU A 120 -1.34 17.00 -25.34
CA GLU A 120 -1.69 15.81 -26.13
C GLU A 120 -2.17 14.65 -25.27
N LEU A 121 -1.63 14.49 -24.05
CA LEU A 121 -2.10 13.45 -23.11
C LEU A 121 -3.45 13.77 -22.48
N THR A 122 -3.78 15.06 -22.29
CA THR A 122 -5.03 15.46 -21.63
C THR A 122 -6.29 14.82 -22.23
N PRO A 123 -6.54 14.85 -23.56
CA PRO A 123 -7.71 14.19 -24.14
C PRO A 123 -7.70 12.68 -23.96
N ILE A 124 -6.53 12.03 -23.99
CA ILE A 124 -6.38 10.58 -23.77
C ILE A 124 -6.78 10.23 -22.33
N LEU A 125 -6.27 11.00 -21.37
CA LEU A 125 -6.60 10.83 -19.95
C LEU A 125 -8.09 11.07 -19.68
N GLN A 126 -8.69 12.07 -20.34
CA GLN A 126 -10.12 12.33 -20.25
C GLN A 126 -10.95 11.19 -20.83
N ALA A 127 -10.54 10.61 -21.96
CA ALA A 127 -11.18 9.42 -22.53
C ALA A 127 -11.09 8.21 -21.58
N CYS A 128 -9.91 7.95 -21.00
CA CYS A 128 -9.75 6.87 -20.01
C CYS A 128 -10.62 7.08 -18.75
N VAL A 129 -10.85 8.34 -18.35
CA VAL A 129 -11.76 8.67 -17.25
C VAL A 129 -13.22 8.46 -17.65
N ALA A 130 -13.61 8.83 -18.88
CA ALA A 130 -14.95 8.60 -19.40
C ALA A 130 -15.26 7.10 -19.53
N ASP A 131 -14.26 6.30 -19.90
CA ASP A 131 -14.33 4.85 -20.00
C ASP A 131 -14.29 4.14 -18.62
N GLY A 132 -14.05 4.88 -17.54
CA GLY A 132 -13.98 4.34 -16.18
C GLY A 132 -12.69 3.58 -15.84
N GLU A 133 -11.66 3.66 -16.68
CA GLU A 133 -10.36 3.01 -16.44
C GLU A 133 -9.47 3.81 -15.49
N LEU A 134 -9.65 5.13 -15.49
CA LEU A 134 -8.97 6.08 -14.62
C LEU A 134 -9.98 6.94 -13.89
N HIS A 135 -9.52 7.57 -12.81
CA HIS A 135 -10.26 8.61 -12.13
C HIS A 135 -9.49 9.92 -12.15
N ALA A 136 -10.20 11.01 -12.37
CA ALA A 136 -9.68 12.36 -12.18
C ALA A 136 -9.85 12.78 -10.71
N LEU A 137 -8.74 13.14 -10.08
CA LEU A 137 -8.68 13.70 -8.74
C LEU A 137 -8.55 15.22 -8.80
N PRO A 138 -9.12 15.93 -7.83
CA PRO A 138 -8.99 17.37 -7.75
C PRO A 138 -7.52 17.79 -7.64
N PRO A 139 -7.19 18.99 -8.16
CA PRO A 139 -5.84 19.50 -8.12
C PRO A 139 -5.38 19.71 -6.67
N ALA A 140 -4.08 19.52 -6.42
CA ALA A 140 -3.52 19.74 -5.08
C ALA A 140 -3.54 21.22 -4.63
N ARG A 141 -3.81 22.15 -5.56
CA ARG A 141 -3.92 23.60 -5.34
C ARG A 141 -5.15 24.10 -6.08
N ALA A 142 -5.79 25.18 -5.60
CA ALA A 142 -7.04 25.71 -6.16
C ALA A 142 -7.00 26.02 -7.67
N ARG A 143 -5.83 26.39 -8.22
CA ARG A 143 -5.62 26.67 -9.65
C ARG A 143 -4.74 25.62 -10.35
N GLY A 144 -4.62 24.42 -9.79
CA GLY A 144 -3.79 23.36 -10.36
C GLY A 144 -4.49 22.56 -11.46
N ALA A 145 -3.71 21.78 -12.20
CA ALA A 145 -4.25 20.78 -13.13
C ALA A 145 -4.80 19.56 -12.39
N PRO A 146 -5.83 18.89 -12.93
CA PRO A 146 -6.31 17.62 -12.37
C PRO A 146 -5.20 16.58 -12.34
N ARG A 147 -5.31 15.65 -11.40
CA ARG A 147 -4.41 14.50 -11.29
C ARG A 147 -5.18 13.25 -11.64
N TYR A 148 -4.50 12.24 -12.16
CA TYR A 148 -5.10 11.00 -12.62
C TYR A 148 -4.52 9.84 -11.84
N ALA A 149 -5.38 8.90 -11.45
CA ALA A 149 -4.98 7.66 -10.82
C ALA A 149 -5.98 6.56 -11.14
N ARG A 150 -5.61 5.31 -10.84
CA ARG A 150 -6.49 4.15 -10.98
C ARG A 150 -7.50 4.03 -9.84
N TRP A 151 -7.21 4.58 -8.66
CA TRP A 151 -8.13 4.53 -7.53
C TRP A 151 -9.25 5.55 -7.68
N ASN A 152 -10.44 5.15 -7.25
CA ASN A 152 -11.52 6.09 -7.00
C ASN A 152 -11.01 7.21 -6.05
N PRO A 153 -11.35 8.49 -6.31
CA PRO A 153 -10.91 9.60 -5.46
C PRO A 153 -11.19 9.37 -3.97
N ARG A 154 -12.34 8.78 -3.64
CA ARG A 154 -12.74 8.45 -2.26
C ARG A 154 -11.76 7.50 -1.58
N GLU A 155 -11.39 6.40 -2.24
CA GLU A 155 -10.42 5.43 -1.71
C GLU A 155 -9.03 6.05 -1.54
N PHE A 156 -8.62 6.87 -2.50
CA PHE A 156 -7.36 7.60 -2.42
C PHE A 156 -7.32 8.50 -1.18
N PHE A 157 -8.37 9.29 -0.93
CA PHE A 157 -8.44 10.14 0.25
C PHE A 157 -8.50 9.35 1.56
N ARG A 158 -9.21 8.21 1.60
CA ARG A 158 -9.21 7.30 2.76
C ARG A 158 -7.80 6.82 3.09
N ARG A 159 -7.04 6.38 2.08
CA ARG A 159 -5.64 5.95 2.25
C ARG A 159 -4.75 7.10 2.74
N GLN A 160 -4.92 8.30 2.22
CA GLN A 160 -4.16 9.48 2.65
C GLN A 160 -4.42 9.84 4.13
N LEU A 161 -5.68 9.79 4.58
CA LEU A 161 -6.02 10.02 6.00
C LEU A 161 -5.37 9.00 6.92
N LEU A 162 -5.45 7.72 6.55
CA LEU A 162 -4.85 6.63 7.34
C LEU A 162 -3.32 6.71 7.36
N ARG A 163 -2.70 7.04 6.22
CA ARG A 163 -1.25 7.29 6.15
C ARG A 163 -0.85 8.48 7.02
N ALA A 164 -1.63 9.55 7.04
CA ALA A 164 -1.34 10.73 7.86
C ALA A 164 -1.31 10.39 9.36
N VAL A 165 -2.29 9.65 9.87
CA VAL A 165 -2.30 9.24 11.29
C VAL A 165 -1.23 8.18 11.61
N ALA A 166 -0.91 7.30 10.66
CA ALA A 166 0.14 6.30 10.85
C ALA A 166 1.53 6.94 10.97
N VAL A 167 1.78 8.01 10.20
CA VAL A 167 3.06 8.72 10.21
C VAL A 167 3.16 9.72 11.36
N SER A 168 2.10 10.47 11.65
CA SER A 168 2.14 11.60 12.60
C SER A 168 1.48 11.33 13.94
N GLY A 169 0.89 10.14 14.14
CA GLY A 169 0.09 9.83 15.32
C GLY A 169 -1.29 10.51 15.30
N PRO A 170 -1.95 10.68 16.46
CA PRO A 170 -3.27 11.30 16.52
C PRO A 170 -3.29 12.76 16.05
N LEU A 171 -4.13 13.05 15.06
CA LEU A 171 -4.25 14.37 14.42
C LEU A 171 -5.63 15.00 14.68
N SER A 172 -5.72 16.32 14.73
CA SER A 172 -7.01 17.03 14.74
C SER A 172 -7.72 16.96 13.38
N ALA A 173 -9.04 17.18 13.35
CA ALA A 173 -9.81 17.23 12.10
C ALA A 173 -9.25 18.24 11.09
N ALA A 174 -8.77 19.40 11.55
CA ALA A 174 -8.15 20.41 10.69
C ALA A 174 -6.83 19.93 10.07
N GLN A 175 -5.99 19.22 10.84
CA GLN A 175 -4.73 18.65 10.33
C GLN A 175 -5.00 17.52 9.34
N LEU A 176 -5.97 16.65 9.63
CA LEU A 176 -6.42 15.62 8.69
C LEU A 176 -6.94 16.23 7.40
N LYS A 177 -7.75 17.30 7.49
CA LYS A 177 -8.25 18.02 6.32
C LYS A 177 -7.11 18.59 5.47
N GLN A 178 -6.06 19.11 6.10
CA GLN A 178 -4.87 19.60 5.42
C GLN A 178 -4.07 18.49 4.71
N ALA A 179 -4.11 17.26 5.24
CA ALA A 179 -3.48 16.10 4.62
C ALA A 179 -4.21 15.67 3.32
N VAL A 180 -5.54 15.86 3.24
CA VAL A 180 -6.33 15.54 2.04
C VAL A 180 -6.78 16.79 1.26
N LYS A 181 -5.83 17.36 0.51
CA LYS A 181 -6.08 18.53 -0.34
C LYS A 181 -7.02 18.21 -1.50
N GLY A 182 -7.94 19.14 -1.76
CA GLY A 182 -8.87 19.08 -2.91
C GLY A 182 -10.22 18.45 -2.60
N VAL A 183 -10.40 17.86 -1.41
CA VAL A 183 -11.70 17.39 -0.92
C VAL A 183 -12.48 18.61 -0.42
N ASP A 184 -13.81 18.65 -0.59
CA ASP A 184 -14.64 19.68 0.06
C ASP A 184 -14.95 19.33 1.53
N ALA A 185 -15.60 20.23 2.27
CA ALA A 185 -15.88 20.02 3.68
C ALA A 185 -16.89 18.88 3.94
N ALA A 186 -17.90 18.72 3.08
CA ALA A 186 -18.94 17.72 3.22
C ALA A 186 -18.41 16.31 2.91
N GLU A 187 -17.67 16.16 1.81
CA GLU A 187 -17.02 14.91 1.43
C GLU A 187 -15.99 14.49 2.49
N PHE A 188 -15.22 15.43 3.05
CA PHE A 188 -14.29 15.12 4.14
C PHE A 188 -15.01 14.65 5.41
N ALA A 189 -16.10 15.30 5.80
CA ALA A 189 -16.88 14.89 6.96
C ALA A 189 -17.46 13.48 6.77
N SER A 190 -17.97 13.18 5.57
CA SER A 190 -18.48 11.86 5.19
C SER A 190 -17.37 10.79 5.23
N LEU A 191 -16.20 11.08 4.65
CA LEU A 191 -15.03 10.19 4.69
C LEU A 191 -14.56 9.89 6.11
N LEU A 192 -14.52 10.91 6.97
CA LEU A 192 -14.12 10.76 8.36
C LEU A 192 -15.13 9.92 9.15
N ALA A 193 -16.43 10.15 8.93
CA ALA A 193 -17.50 9.38 9.56
C ALA A 193 -17.43 7.89 9.17
N GLU A 194 -17.24 7.57 7.88
CA GLU A 194 -17.08 6.18 7.42
C GLU A 194 -15.88 5.49 8.08
N LEU A 195 -14.72 6.15 8.14
CA LEU A 195 -13.52 5.56 8.74
C LEU A 195 -13.68 5.31 10.25
N LEU A 196 -14.49 6.13 10.93
CA LEU A 196 -14.86 5.92 12.34
C LEU A 196 -15.82 4.75 12.51
N GLU A 197 -16.84 4.65 11.65
CA GLU A 197 -17.81 3.56 11.65
C GLU A 197 -17.14 2.20 11.39
N GLU A 198 -16.22 2.16 10.42
CA GLU A 198 -15.40 0.99 10.09
C GLU A 198 -14.30 0.69 11.13
N ARG A 199 -14.16 1.50 12.18
CA ARG A 199 -13.13 1.39 13.22
C ARG A 199 -11.69 1.39 12.66
N ARG A 200 -11.46 2.10 11.56
CA ARG A 200 -10.13 2.33 10.98
C ARG A 200 -9.49 3.60 11.54
N LEU A 201 -10.32 4.53 12.01
CA LEU A 201 -9.93 5.66 12.84
C LEU A 201 -10.68 5.60 14.17
N PHE A 202 -10.10 6.20 15.20
CA PHE A 202 -10.68 6.28 16.54
C PHE A 202 -10.66 7.73 17.01
N ARG A 203 -11.73 8.13 17.72
CA ARG A 203 -11.80 9.45 18.37
C ARG A 203 -10.98 9.44 19.66
N TYR A 204 -10.18 10.47 19.83
CA TYR A 204 -9.41 10.76 21.03
C TYR A 204 -10.09 11.97 21.67
N PRO A 205 -10.78 11.78 22.81
CA PRO A 205 -11.43 12.89 23.49
C PRO A 205 -10.38 13.94 23.94
N PRO A 206 -10.80 15.19 24.18
CA PRO A 206 -9.95 16.14 24.90
C PRO A 206 -9.50 15.56 26.24
N GLY A 207 -8.23 15.71 26.59
CA GLY A 207 -7.59 15.11 27.75
C GLY A 207 -6.22 14.52 27.42
N GLY A 208 -5.51 13.99 28.41
CA GLY A 208 -4.24 13.30 28.19
C GLY A 208 -3.15 14.15 27.54
N GLY A 209 -3.13 15.45 27.85
CA GLY A 209 -2.21 16.43 27.28
C GLY A 209 -2.70 17.12 25.99
N HIS A 210 -3.96 16.93 25.59
CA HIS A 210 -4.55 17.58 24.42
C HIS A 210 -5.86 18.29 24.73
N ASN A 211 -5.97 19.57 24.37
CA ASN A 211 -7.16 20.40 24.65
C ASN A 211 -8.26 20.29 23.58
N LYS A 212 -8.07 19.46 22.55
CA LYS A 212 -8.99 19.32 21.40
C LYS A 212 -9.12 17.86 21.02
N GLU A 213 -10.27 17.50 20.46
CA GLU A 213 -10.51 16.17 19.90
C GLU A 213 -9.49 15.87 18.79
N ARG A 214 -8.99 14.64 18.79
CA ARG A 214 -8.06 14.11 17.78
C ARG A 214 -8.56 12.77 17.24
N PHE A 215 -7.90 12.32 16.19
CA PHE A 215 -8.21 11.09 15.48
C PHE A 215 -6.92 10.31 15.27
N GLY A 216 -6.90 9.06 15.72
CA GLY A 216 -5.75 8.15 15.59
C GLY A 216 -6.12 6.88 14.84
N GLY A 217 -5.10 6.16 14.34
CA GLY A 217 -5.28 4.87 13.68
C GLY A 217 -5.41 3.68 14.65
N GLN A 218 -5.34 3.93 15.96
CA GLN A 218 -5.51 2.95 17.03
C GLN A 218 -6.45 3.53 18.09
N PRO A 219 -7.09 2.69 18.94
CA PRO A 219 -7.83 3.18 20.09
C PRO A 219 -6.95 4.02 21.01
N PRO A 220 -7.49 5.09 21.66
CA PRO A 220 -6.74 5.84 22.65
C PRO A 220 -6.34 4.93 23.82
N SER A 221 -5.08 4.98 24.24
CA SER A 221 -4.68 4.39 25.53
C SER A 221 -5.40 5.15 26.65
N PRO A 222 -5.98 4.47 27.65
CA PRO A 222 -6.61 5.14 28.78
C PRO A 222 -5.60 5.85 29.69
N ASP A 223 -4.34 5.43 29.73
CA ASP A 223 -3.36 5.88 30.73
C ASP A 223 -3.17 7.40 30.79
N PRO A 224 -3.02 8.13 29.66
CA PRO A 224 -2.87 9.58 29.69
C PRO A 224 -4.09 10.29 30.29
N TYR A 225 -5.29 9.75 30.08
CA TYR A 225 -6.54 10.32 30.61
C TYR A 225 -6.72 10.03 32.10
N LEU A 226 -6.23 8.88 32.55
CA LEU A 226 -6.27 8.49 33.96
C LEU A 226 -5.13 9.11 34.78
N ALA A 227 -4.06 9.58 34.14
CA ALA A 227 -2.91 10.19 34.82
C ALA A 227 -3.31 11.39 35.68
N GLU A 228 -4.27 12.20 35.22
CA GLU A 228 -4.79 13.36 35.96
C GLU A 228 -5.51 12.95 37.26
N TRP A 229 -6.10 11.76 37.28
CA TRP A 229 -6.79 11.20 38.45
C TRP A 229 -5.84 10.54 39.43
N ARG A 230 -4.62 10.17 39.01
CA ARG A 230 -3.67 9.44 39.86
C ARG A 230 -3.41 10.17 41.17
N VAL A 231 -3.05 11.46 41.12
CA VAL A 231 -2.71 12.22 42.34
C VAL A 231 -3.93 12.47 43.24
N PRO A 232 -5.09 12.93 42.74
CA PRO A 232 -6.31 13.03 43.53
C PRO A 232 -6.72 11.71 44.18
N LEU A 233 -6.64 10.61 43.43
CA LEU A 233 -7.00 9.28 43.91
C LEU A 233 -6.04 8.80 45.00
N THR A 234 -4.73 8.97 44.82
CA THR A 234 -3.75 8.65 45.87
C THR A 234 -4.01 9.45 47.13
N ARG A 235 -4.25 10.77 47.04
CA ARG A 235 -4.56 11.60 48.20
C ARG A 235 -5.84 11.16 48.91
N LEU A 236 -6.88 10.78 48.16
CA LEU A 236 -8.12 10.27 48.72
C LEU A 236 -7.89 8.94 49.46
N VAL A 237 -7.13 8.02 48.86
CA VAL A 237 -6.76 6.75 49.48
C VAL A 237 -5.97 6.98 50.77
N ASP A 238 -4.99 7.87 50.76
CA ASP A 238 -4.18 8.20 51.93
C ASP A 238 -5.02 8.82 53.05
N ALA A 239 -5.92 9.74 52.72
CA ALA A 239 -6.81 10.39 53.69
C ALA A 239 -7.78 9.39 54.35
N LEU A 240 -8.39 8.50 53.57
CA LEU A 240 -9.32 7.48 54.09
C LEU A 240 -8.59 6.41 54.91
N THR A 241 -7.38 6.03 54.48
CA THR A 241 -6.53 5.11 55.25
C THR A 241 -6.13 5.73 56.59
N ALA A 242 -5.75 7.01 56.61
CA ALA A 242 -5.44 7.75 57.84
C ALA A 242 -6.65 7.86 58.80
N ALA A 243 -7.88 7.82 58.26
CA ALA A 243 -9.12 7.79 59.03
C ALA A 243 -9.53 6.37 59.50
N GLY A 244 -8.72 5.34 59.23
CA GLY A 244 -8.96 3.97 59.69
C GLY A 244 -9.77 3.09 58.73
N VAL A 245 -10.05 3.54 57.51
CA VAL A 245 -10.66 2.67 56.48
C VAL A 245 -9.58 1.77 55.90
N ASP A 246 -9.76 0.46 55.99
CA ASP A 246 -8.79 -0.50 55.44
C ASP A 246 -8.82 -0.51 53.90
N ARG A 247 -7.71 -0.95 53.30
CA ARG A 247 -7.53 -0.95 51.84
C ARG A 247 -8.49 -1.90 51.11
N GLN A 248 -8.93 -2.99 51.74
CA GLN A 248 -9.86 -3.92 51.13
C GLN A 248 -11.24 -3.27 50.99
N THR A 249 -11.74 -2.67 52.07
CA THR A 249 -13.00 -1.90 52.06
C THR A 249 -12.98 -0.78 51.01
N LEU A 250 -11.85 -0.07 50.88
CA LEU A 250 -11.67 0.93 49.81
C LEU A 250 -11.72 0.30 48.42
N GLY A 251 -11.05 -0.83 48.21
CA GLY A 251 -11.06 -1.57 46.94
C GLY A 251 -12.47 -2.00 46.53
N GLU A 252 -13.24 -2.56 47.46
CA GLU A 252 -14.64 -2.96 47.25
C GLU A 252 -15.54 -1.75 46.93
N ALA A 253 -15.34 -0.61 47.61
CA ALA A 253 -16.05 0.62 47.31
C ALA A 253 -15.71 1.17 45.92
N PHE A 254 -14.43 1.17 45.52
CA PHE A 254 -13.99 1.56 44.18
C PHE A 254 -14.57 0.63 43.11
N GLN A 255 -14.58 -0.68 43.36
CA GLN A 255 -15.16 -1.65 42.43
C GLN A 255 -16.65 -1.38 42.21
N ARG A 256 -17.45 -1.17 43.28
CA ARG A 256 -18.86 -0.81 43.15
C ARG A 256 -19.07 0.47 42.35
N LEU A 257 -18.19 1.46 42.52
CA LEU A 257 -18.25 2.72 41.76
C LEU A 257 -17.97 2.49 40.27
N LEU A 258 -16.99 1.63 39.93
CA LEU A 258 -16.71 1.25 38.54
C LEU A 258 -17.90 0.49 37.92
N GLU A 259 -18.50 -0.44 38.66
CA GLU A 259 -19.69 -1.18 38.21
C GLU A 259 -20.88 -0.24 37.97
N GLN A 260 -21.11 0.73 38.85
CA GLN A 260 -22.13 1.78 38.67
C GLN A 260 -21.85 2.67 37.46
N ALA A 261 -20.58 2.87 37.11
CA ALA A 261 -20.17 3.55 35.89
C ALA A 261 -20.31 2.68 34.62
N GLY A 262 -20.84 1.46 34.74
CA GLY A 262 -21.01 0.51 33.63
C GLY A 262 -19.72 -0.19 33.22
N LEU A 263 -18.64 -0.02 34.00
CA LEU A 263 -17.42 -0.81 33.86
C LEU A 263 -17.64 -2.10 34.63
N THR A 264 -18.22 -3.10 33.96
CA THR A 264 -18.24 -4.45 34.51
C THR A 264 -16.79 -4.86 34.72
N ALA A 265 -16.39 -5.08 35.97
CA ALA A 265 -15.11 -5.68 36.25
C ALA A 265 -15.00 -6.93 35.38
N LEU A 266 -13.97 -6.99 34.52
CA LEU A 266 -13.67 -8.23 33.81
C LEU A 266 -13.62 -9.30 34.90
N PRO A 267 -14.45 -10.37 34.80
CA PRO A 267 -14.64 -11.33 35.87
C PRO A 267 -13.27 -11.76 36.32
N ASP A 268 -12.94 -11.36 37.56
CA ASP A 268 -11.65 -11.45 38.24
C ASP A 268 -10.68 -12.23 37.35
N SER A 269 -10.00 -11.52 36.43
CA SER A 269 -9.02 -12.13 35.54
C SER A 269 -8.00 -12.75 36.47
N ARG A 270 -8.24 -14.05 36.69
CA ARG A 270 -7.79 -14.93 37.74
C ARG A 270 -6.62 -14.33 38.48
N ARG A 271 -6.72 -14.20 39.82
CA ARG A 271 -5.56 -14.25 40.75
C ARG A 271 -4.40 -14.82 39.97
N VAL A 272 -3.44 -13.98 39.57
CA VAL A 272 -2.33 -14.39 38.70
C VAL A 272 -1.73 -15.60 39.37
N ARG A 273 -2.16 -16.81 38.96
CA ARG A 273 -1.49 -18.02 39.35
C ARG A 273 -0.12 -17.77 38.76
N PRO A 274 0.96 -17.75 39.57
CA PRO A 274 2.28 -17.45 39.07
C PRO A 274 2.44 -18.28 37.80
N SER A 275 2.55 -17.60 36.66
CA SER A 275 2.59 -18.27 35.38
C SER A 275 3.76 -19.24 35.47
N PRO A 276 3.57 -20.53 35.18
CA PRO A 276 4.65 -21.50 35.30
C PRO A 276 5.86 -20.99 34.52
N ASP A 277 7.05 -21.08 35.12
CA ASP A 277 8.28 -20.68 34.45
C ASP A 277 8.55 -21.65 33.29
N LEU A 278 8.05 -21.30 32.10
CA LEU A 278 8.13 -22.14 30.91
C LEU A 278 9.59 -22.43 30.52
N VAL A 279 10.53 -21.54 30.83
CA VAL A 279 11.96 -21.76 30.54
C VAL A 279 12.52 -22.85 31.46
N SER A 280 12.19 -22.80 32.76
CA SER A 280 12.56 -23.87 33.68
C SER A 280 11.90 -25.21 33.30
N LEU A 281 10.66 -25.21 32.84
CA LEU A 281 10.00 -26.41 32.32
C LEU A 281 10.66 -26.96 31.06
N MET A 282 11.08 -26.10 30.11
CA MET A 282 11.81 -26.54 28.93
C MET A 282 13.12 -27.25 29.29
N ARG A 283 13.87 -26.72 30.27
CA ARG A 283 15.10 -27.37 30.78
C ARG A 283 14.83 -28.70 31.47
N HIS A 284 13.68 -28.83 32.12
CA HIS A 284 13.28 -30.08 32.74
C HIS A 284 12.92 -31.15 31.70
N ILE A 285 12.19 -30.78 30.64
CA ILE A 285 11.79 -31.68 29.56
C ILE A 285 12.99 -32.10 28.71
N GLU A 286 13.83 -31.13 28.33
CA GLU A 286 15.02 -31.35 27.51
C GLU A 286 16.23 -30.65 28.16
N PRO A 287 17.10 -31.40 28.87
CA PRO A 287 18.27 -30.85 29.52
C PRO A 287 19.23 -30.11 28.57
N ALA A 288 19.22 -30.43 27.27
CA ALA A 288 20.00 -29.72 26.27
C ALA A 288 19.32 -28.42 25.75
N ALA A 289 18.18 -28.00 26.31
CA ALA A 289 17.44 -26.81 25.88
C ALA A 289 18.28 -25.53 25.94
N ASP A 290 19.16 -25.37 26.94
CA ASP A 290 20.08 -24.21 27.03
C ASP A 290 21.08 -24.15 25.86
N ARG A 291 21.32 -25.29 25.20
CA ARG A 291 22.15 -25.35 23.99
C ARG A 291 21.35 -25.13 22.70
N GLY A 292 20.06 -24.82 22.81
CA GLY A 292 19.14 -24.61 21.69
C GLY A 292 18.46 -25.89 21.20
N ALA A 293 18.41 -26.94 22.04
CA ALA A 293 17.66 -28.14 21.70
C ALA A 293 16.16 -27.85 21.56
N PHE A 294 15.52 -28.61 20.68
CA PHE A 294 14.12 -28.44 20.32
C PHE A 294 13.21 -29.08 21.36
N VAL A 295 12.21 -28.34 21.85
CA VAL A 295 11.15 -28.84 22.73
C VAL A 295 9.81 -28.77 22.01
N ALA A 296 9.11 -29.91 21.92
CA ALA A 296 7.79 -29.96 21.29
C ALA A 296 6.76 -29.16 22.10
N ALA A 297 5.89 -28.41 21.41
CA ALA A 297 4.86 -27.57 22.03
C ALA A 297 3.88 -28.37 22.89
N ARG A 298 3.51 -29.56 22.40
CA ARG A 298 2.65 -30.51 23.09
C ARG A 298 3.18 -30.92 24.46
N ASP A 299 4.48 -31.23 24.55
CA ASP A 299 5.09 -31.72 25.78
C ASP A 299 5.20 -30.58 26.81
N LEU A 300 5.64 -29.40 26.35
CA LEU A 300 5.72 -28.22 27.21
C LEU A 300 4.35 -27.80 27.76
N ARG A 301 3.29 -27.85 26.94
CA ARG A 301 1.92 -27.54 27.37
C ARG A 301 1.43 -28.51 28.43
N ARG A 302 1.65 -29.81 28.24
CA ARG A 302 1.24 -30.86 29.20
C ARG A 302 1.92 -30.67 30.56
N CYS A 303 3.20 -30.32 30.57
CA CYS A 303 3.94 -30.03 31.80
C CYS A 303 3.52 -28.71 32.47
N ALA A 304 3.15 -27.69 31.69
CA ALA A 304 2.78 -26.38 32.23
C ALA A 304 1.44 -26.39 32.97
N ALA A 305 0.53 -27.32 32.65
CA ALA A 305 -0.77 -27.48 33.30
C ALA A 305 -1.61 -26.18 33.38
N ILE A 306 -1.49 -25.33 32.36
CA ILE A 306 -2.28 -24.10 32.18
C ILE A 306 -3.21 -24.23 30.97
N ASP A 307 -4.21 -23.34 30.91
CA ASP A 307 -5.14 -23.27 29.79
C ASP A 307 -4.39 -22.99 28.47
N LYS A 308 -4.93 -23.48 27.34
CA LYS A 308 -4.32 -23.29 26.02
C LYS A 308 -4.04 -21.83 25.72
N LEU A 309 -5.03 -20.97 25.94
CA LEU A 309 -4.95 -19.58 25.55
C LEU A 309 -3.88 -18.84 26.36
N ASP A 310 -3.75 -19.20 27.64
CA ASP A 310 -2.73 -18.67 28.54
C ASP A 310 -1.34 -19.21 28.16
N PHE A 311 -1.24 -20.50 27.79
CA PHE A 311 -0.01 -21.13 27.30
C PHE A 311 0.50 -20.47 26.02
N ASP A 312 -0.35 -20.37 25.00
CA ASP A 312 0.01 -19.80 23.70
C ASP A 312 0.48 -18.35 23.86
N ARG A 313 -0.23 -17.55 24.68
CA ARG A 313 0.16 -16.18 24.99
C ARG A 313 1.51 -16.09 25.68
N ALA A 314 1.77 -16.94 26.68
CA ALA A 314 3.04 -16.95 27.41
C ALA A 314 4.22 -17.34 26.50
N VAL A 315 4.04 -18.32 25.63
CA VAL A 315 5.06 -18.73 24.64
C VAL A 315 5.35 -17.59 23.64
N LEU A 316 4.30 -16.97 23.09
CA LEU A 316 4.44 -15.87 22.13
C LEU A 316 5.08 -14.62 22.76
N GLU A 317 4.75 -14.32 24.03
CA GLU A 317 5.40 -13.26 24.81
C GLU A 317 6.91 -13.52 24.95
N LEU A 318 7.31 -14.73 25.37
CA LEU A 318 8.72 -15.09 25.50
C LEU A 318 9.46 -15.04 24.15
N ALA A 319 8.80 -15.43 23.05
CA ALA A 319 9.36 -15.30 21.71
C ALA A 319 9.57 -13.83 21.31
N ARG A 320 8.59 -12.95 21.61
CA ARG A 320 8.71 -11.50 21.35
C ARG A 320 9.82 -10.85 22.15
N GLN A 321 10.03 -11.31 23.40
CA GLN A 321 11.15 -10.91 24.25
C GLN A 321 12.49 -11.48 23.77
N GLY A 322 12.50 -12.28 22.70
CA GLY A 322 13.71 -12.89 22.16
C GLY A 322 14.27 -14.03 23.02
N ARG A 323 13.49 -14.56 23.97
CA ARG A 323 13.91 -15.68 24.83
C ARG A 323 13.67 -17.04 24.19
N LEU A 324 12.69 -17.13 23.30
CA LEU A 324 12.37 -18.34 22.53
C LEU A 324 12.50 -18.12 21.03
N MET A 325 12.87 -19.17 20.32
CA MET A 325 12.72 -19.31 18.88
C MET A 325 11.61 -20.32 18.61
N LEU A 326 10.57 -19.92 17.87
CA LEU A 326 9.44 -20.78 17.54
C LEU A 326 9.64 -21.43 16.17
N HIS A 327 9.36 -22.72 16.07
CA HIS A 327 9.41 -23.46 14.82
C HIS A 327 7.99 -23.62 14.27
N ARG A 328 7.76 -23.07 13.08
CA ARG A 328 6.45 -23.08 12.43
C ARG A 328 6.16 -24.45 11.81
N HIS A 329 4.88 -24.85 11.81
CA HIS A 329 4.40 -26.00 11.05
C HIS A 329 4.27 -25.63 9.56
N ASP A 330 4.87 -26.42 8.67
CA ASP A 330 4.90 -26.11 7.23
C ASP A 330 3.53 -26.32 6.54
N PHE A 331 2.72 -27.25 7.06
CA PHE A 331 1.40 -27.57 6.48
C PHE A 331 0.26 -27.70 7.51
N PRO A 332 -0.19 -26.61 8.17
CA PRO A 332 -1.20 -26.67 9.23
C PRO A 332 -2.60 -27.07 8.72
N ALA A 333 -2.87 -26.92 7.41
CA ALA A 333 -4.14 -27.31 6.80
C ALA A 333 -4.38 -28.83 6.83
N GLY A 334 -3.31 -29.63 6.86
CA GLY A 334 -3.40 -31.09 6.94
C GLY A 334 -3.67 -31.66 8.33
N LEU A 335 -3.63 -30.81 9.37
CA LEU A 335 -3.85 -31.23 10.75
C LEU A 335 -5.34 -31.33 11.08
N THR A 336 -5.69 -32.33 11.87
CA THR A 336 -7.01 -32.41 12.51
C THR A 336 -7.18 -31.30 13.55
N ALA A 337 -8.42 -31.05 13.97
CA ALA A 337 -8.69 -30.05 15.01
C ALA A 337 -7.99 -30.40 16.34
N ALA A 338 -7.93 -31.69 16.70
CA ALA A 338 -7.26 -32.17 17.90
C ALA A 338 -5.73 -31.95 17.84
N GLU A 339 -5.11 -32.18 16.69
CA GLU A 339 -3.67 -31.92 16.51
C GLU A 339 -3.36 -30.41 16.53
N ARG A 340 -4.19 -29.59 15.87
CA ARG A 340 -4.05 -28.11 15.93
C ARG A 340 -4.18 -27.58 17.35
N GLU A 341 -5.06 -28.19 18.15
CA GLU A 341 -5.25 -27.82 19.54
C GLU A 341 -3.94 -28.03 20.34
N GLU A 342 -3.16 -29.08 20.06
CA GLU A 342 -1.88 -29.35 20.73
C GLU A 342 -0.74 -28.37 20.37
N LEU A 343 -0.86 -27.61 19.28
CA LEU A 343 0.16 -26.66 18.82
C LEU A 343 -0.05 -25.24 19.36
N VAL A 344 1.01 -24.44 19.44
CA VAL A 344 0.88 -23.00 19.77
C VAL A 344 0.36 -22.26 18.54
N THR A 345 -0.62 -21.36 18.70
CA THR A 345 -1.11 -20.50 17.60
C THR A 345 -1.10 -19.03 17.95
N ASP A 346 -0.86 -18.17 16.95
CA ASP A 346 -0.96 -16.71 17.06
C ASP A 346 -2.37 -16.18 16.72
N GLY A 347 -3.32 -17.08 16.43
CA GLY A 347 -4.67 -16.72 15.99
C GLY A 347 -4.76 -16.18 14.55
N SER A 348 -3.63 -16.03 13.85
CA SER A 348 -3.54 -15.54 12.47
C SER A 348 -3.32 -16.67 11.46
N GLY A 349 -3.60 -17.90 11.86
CA GLY A 349 -3.41 -19.10 11.04
C GLY A 349 -2.00 -19.67 11.07
N ASN A 350 -1.09 -19.11 11.87
CA ASN A 350 0.21 -19.73 12.12
C ASN A 350 0.10 -20.71 13.29
N TYR A 351 0.77 -21.85 13.14
CA TYR A 351 0.89 -22.88 14.16
C TYR A 351 2.36 -23.21 14.35
N TYR A 352 2.78 -23.38 15.60
CA TYR A 352 4.15 -23.67 15.96
C TYR A 352 4.23 -25.05 16.63
N VAL A 353 5.09 -25.91 16.08
CA VAL A 353 5.26 -27.31 16.50
C VAL A 353 6.13 -27.46 17.74
N GLY A 354 7.02 -26.51 17.96
CA GLY A 354 7.93 -26.52 19.08
C GLY A 354 8.75 -25.25 19.14
N MET A 355 9.64 -25.22 20.12
CA MET A 355 10.43 -24.05 20.46
C MET A 355 11.79 -24.44 21.01
N ALA A 356 12.76 -23.55 20.87
CA ALA A 356 14.09 -23.67 21.45
C ALA A 356 14.43 -22.39 22.22
N LEU A 357 15.25 -22.51 23.27
CA LEU A 357 15.78 -21.33 23.97
C LEU A 357 16.75 -20.58 23.05
N ARG A 358 16.60 -19.26 22.96
CA ARG A 358 17.58 -18.43 22.26
C ARG A 358 18.78 -18.23 23.17
N ARG A 359 20.00 -18.49 22.67
CA ARG A 359 21.22 -18.16 23.43
C ARG A 359 21.28 -16.64 23.58
N SER A 360 21.35 -16.18 24.83
CA SER A 360 21.76 -14.82 25.13
C SER A 360 23.16 -14.65 24.55
N THR A 361 23.31 -13.85 23.50
CA THR A 361 24.60 -13.32 23.13
C THR A 361 24.95 -12.29 24.20
N GLU A 362 25.69 -12.73 25.22
CA GLU A 362 26.34 -11.83 26.19
C GLU A 362 27.40 -10.97 25.50
#